data_AF-A0A066TZ27-F1
#
_entry.id   AF-A0A066TZ27-F1
#
_cell.length_a   1.000
_cell.length_b   1.000
_cell.length_c   1.000
_cell.angle_alpha   90.00
_cell.angle_beta   90.00
_cell.angle_gamma   90.00
#
_symmetry.space_group_name_H-M   'P 1'
#
loop_
_entity.id
_entity.type
_entity.pdbx_description
1 polymer ?
#
loop_
_entity_poly.entity_id
_entity_poly.type
_entity_poly.pdbx_seq_one_letter_code
_entity_poly.pdbx_strand_id
1 'polypeptide(L)'
;MWWVVIEEQGGAGDGRGWGVADAAGYPDRDTAFDEAYLLAKQHRPPRPSSPQKRVVLRVSDGYLVLVKGRTDVWQFRVTVGEQAGG
;
A
#
# COMPACT_ATOMS: atom_id res chain seq x y z
N MET A 1 7.46 -18.73 0.95
CA MET A 1 7.96 -17.35 0.85
C MET A 1 6.76 -16.44 0.89
N TRP A 2 6.79 -15.42 1.74
CA TRP A 2 5.70 -14.44 1.86
C TRP A 2 6.10 -13.15 1.17
N TRP A 3 5.13 -12.43 0.63
CA TRP A 3 5.35 -11.20 -0.12
C TRP A 3 4.53 -10.07 0.47
N VAL A 4 5.14 -8.90 0.56
CA VAL A 4 4.44 -7.65 0.81
C VAL A 4 4.48 -6.83 -0.47
N VAL A 5 3.31 -6.46 -0.98
CA VAL A 5 3.15 -5.71 -2.23
C VAL A 5 2.50 -4.37 -1.93
N ILE A 6 3.11 -3.29 -2.38
CA ILE A 6 2.53 -1.95 -2.35
C ILE A 6 1.95 -1.67 -3.73
N GLU A 7 0.65 -1.43 -3.78
CA GLU A 7 -0.02 -0.96 -4.97
C GLU A 7 -0.54 0.46 -4.74
N GLU A 8 -0.43 1.29 -5.76
CA GLU A 8 -0.86 2.69 -5.72
C GLU A 8 -1.84 2.99 -6.84
N GLN A 9 -2.72 3.97 -6.61
CA GLN A 9 -3.40 4.61 -7.73
C GLN A 9 -2.41 5.44 -8.55
N GLY A 10 -2.28 5.11 -9.83
CA GLY A 10 -1.58 5.92 -10.83
C GLY A 10 -2.55 6.75 -11.68
N GLY A 11 -2.01 7.71 -12.44
CA GLY A 11 -2.75 8.44 -13.48
C GLY A 11 -3.39 9.78 -13.07
N ALA A 12 -4.03 10.43 -14.04
CA ALA A 12 -4.84 11.65 -13.89
C ALA A 12 -6.18 11.48 -14.62
N GLY A 13 -7.24 12.15 -14.15
CA GLY A 13 -8.58 12.03 -14.73
C GLY A 13 -9.21 10.65 -14.52
N ASP A 14 -9.86 10.12 -15.57
CA ASP A 14 -10.62 8.85 -15.56
C ASP A 14 -9.71 7.60 -15.56
N GLY A 15 -8.39 7.76 -15.70
CA GLY A 15 -7.41 6.68 -15.80
C GLY A 15 -6.82 6.21 -14.47
N ARG A 16 -7.57 6.22 -13.36
CA ARG A 16 -7.05 5.77 -12.05
C ARG A 16 -6.94 4.24 -11.96
N GLY A 17 -5.96 3.67 -12.65
CA GLY A 17 -5.57 2.27 -12.50
C GLY A 17 -4.75 2.05 -11.22
N TRP A 18 -4.80 0.81 -10.72
CA TRP A 18 -3.85 0.33 -9.71
C TRP A 18 -2.59 -0.19 -10.40
N GLY A 19 -1.43 0.14 -9.86
CA GLY A 19 -0.14 -0.42 -10.30
C GLY A 19 0.71 -0.78 -9.09
N VAL A 20 1.57 -1.79 -9.25
CA VAL A 20 2.56 -2.17 -8.24
C VAL A 20 3.63 -1.08 -8.19
N ALA A 21 3.79 -0.46 -7.03
CA ALA A 21 4.84 0.52 -6.76
C ALA A 21 6.10 -0.14 -6.18
N ASP A 22 5.92 -1.15 -5.32
CA ASP A 22 7.02 -1.90 -4.72
C ASP A 22 6.56 -3.31 -4.30
N ALA A 23 7.49 -4.26 -4.23
CA ALA A 23 7.23 -5.61 -3.74
C ALA A 23 8.50 -6.23 -3.15
N ALA A 24 8.38 -6.80 -1.96
CA ALA A 24 9.49 -7.46 -1.26
C ALA A 24 9.07 -8.82 -0.69
N GLY A 25 10.02 -9.75 -0.67
CA GLY A 25 9.83 -11.10 -0.13
C GLY A 25 10.37 -11.23 1.29
N TYR A 26 9.67 -12.02 2.11
CA TYR A 26 9.92 -12.24 3.53
C TYR A 26 9.89 -13.74 3.85
N PRO A 27 10.68 -14.20 4.85
CA PRO A 27 10.82 -15.62 5.15
C PRO A 27 9.53 -16.26 5.67
N ASP A 28 8.74 -15.52 6.45
CA ASP A 28 7.55 -16.03 7.13
C ASP A 28 6.39 -15.02 7.11
N ARG A 29 5.21 -15.53 7.48
CA ARG A 29 3.95 -14.79 7.47
C ARG A 29 3.96 -13.63 8.45
N ASP A 30 4.42 -13.86 9.67
CA ASP A 30 4.30 -12.90 10.76
C ASP A 30 5.20 -11.69 10.48
N THR A 31 6.44 -11.94 10.04
CA THR A 31 7.36 -10.89 9.56
C THR A 31 6.75 -10.07 8.42
N ALA A 32 6.10 -10.72 7.45
CA ALA A 32 5.44 -10.02 6.34
C ALA A 32 4.27 -9.14 6.82
N PHE A 33 3.47 -9.60 7.79
CA PHE A 33 2.35 -8.82 8.34
C PHE A 33 2.82 -7.64 9.19
N ASP A 34 3.89 -7.81 9.97
CA ASP A 34 4.51 -6.73 10.74
C ASP A 34 5.06 -5.64 9.80
N GLU A 35 5.78 -6.05 8.76
CA GLU A 35 6.32 -5.11 7.78
C GLU A 35 5.22 -4.42 6.98
N ALA A 36 4.16 -5.15 6.59
CA ALA A 36 3.00 -4.56 5.93
C ALA A 36 2.35 -3.45 6.77
N TYR A 37 2.27 -3.63 8.09
CA TYR A 37 1.75 -2.59 8.99
C TYR A 37 2.68 -1.38 9.07
N LEU A 38 4.00 -1.60 9.11
CA LEU A 38 4.98 -0.51 9.07
C LEU A 38 4.89 0.28 7.77
N LEU A 39 4.85 -0.41 6.62
CA LEU A 39 4.71 0.21 5.31
C LEU A 39 3.39 0.96 5.17
N ALA A 40 2.27 0.41 5.65
CA ALA A 40 0.98 1.11 5.66
C ALA A 40 1.05 2.45 6.44
N LYS A 41 1.89 2.51 7.48
CA LYS A 41 2.08 3.72 8.30
C LYS A 41 3.16 4.65 7.81
N GLN A 42 4.13 4.19 7.02
CA GLN A 42 5.34 4.96 6.71
C GLN A 42 5.48 5.28 5.23
N HIS A 43 5.00 4.42 4.34
CA HIS A 43 5.08 4.60 2.89
C HIS A 43 4.55 5.97 2.46
N ARG A 44 5.25 6.63 1.53
CA ARG A 44 4.92 7.98 1.05
C ARG A 44 4.56 7.90 -0.43
N PRO A 45 3.26 7.84 -0.78
CA PRO A 45 2.86 7.87 -2.18
C PRO A 45 3.28 9.18 -2.84
N PRO A 46 3.47 9.22 -4.18
CA PRO A 46 3.86 10.41 -4.93
C PRO A 46 2.88 11.59 -4.78
N ARG A 47 1.61 11.29 -4.46
CA ARG A 47 0.57 12.27 -4.11
C ARG A 47 -0.14 11.85 -2.82
N PRO A 48 -0.72 12.80 -2.07
CA PRO A 48 -0.68 14.25 -2.30
C PRO A 48 0.70 14.85 -1.93
N SER A 49 1.07 15.96 -2.58
CA SER A 49 2.36 16.65 -2.31
C SER A 49 2.42 17.29 -0.91
N SER A 50 1.28 17.54 -0.27
CA SER A 50 1.17 18.02 1.11
C SER A 50 0.16 17.17 1.89
N PRO A 51 0.58 16.02 2.44
CA PRO A 51 -0.26 15.15 3.26
C PRO A 51 -0.70 15.85 4.54
N GLN A 52 -2.00 15.81 4.85
CA GLN A 52 -2.55 16.39 6.09
C GLN A 52 -3.05 15.33 7.06
N LYS A 53 -3.67 14.26 6.53
CA LYS A 53 -4.20 13.17 7.34
C LYS A 53 -3.97 11.83 6.66
N ARG A 54 -3.68 10.82 7.47
CA ARG A 54 -3.56 9.42 7.06
C ARG A 54 -4.57 8.58 7.83
N VAL A 55 -5.25 7.69 7.12
CA VAL A 55 -6.13 6.67 7.69
C VAL A 55 -5.63 5.32 7.20
N VAL A 56 -5.31 4.43 8.14
CA VAL A 56 -4.90 3.05 7.85
C VAL A 56 -6.07 2.14 8.21
N LEU A 57 -6.62 1.45 7.22
CA LEU A 57 -7.73 0.51 7.38
C LEU A 57 -7.19 -0.90 7.24
N ARG A 58 -7.44 -1.76 8.22
CA ARG A 58 -7.14 -3.19 8.10
C ARG A 58 -8.18 -3.84 7.20
N VAL A 59 -7.73 -4.62 6.23
CA VAL A 59 -8.54 -5.44 5.32
C VAL A 59 -8.10 -6.91 5.45
N SER A 60 -8.73 -7.83 4.69
CA SER A 60 -8.47 -9.28 4.80
C SER A 60 -6.98 -9.61 4.75
N ASP A 61 -6.30 -9.12 3.72
CA ASP A 61 -4.94 -9.53 3.38
C ASP A 61 -3.95 -8.36 3.51
N GLY A 62 -4.20 -7.44 4.44
CA GLY A 62 -3.30 -6.31 4.70
C GLY A 62 -4.03 -5.01 5.01
N TYR A 63 -3.68 -3.93 4.31
CA TYR A 63 -4.12 -2.58 4.65
C TYR A 63 -4.48 -1.74 3.42
N LEU A 64 -5.58 -0.99 3.51
CA LEU A 64 -5.89 0.12 2.61
C LEU A 64 -5.56 1.43 3.33
N VAL A 65 -4.80 2.30 2.67
CA VAL A 65 -4.36 3.57 3.25
C VAL A 65 -4.91 4.71 2.42
N LEU A 66 -5.60 5.62 3.10
CA LEU A 66 -6.09 6.87 2.53
C LEU A 66 -5.22 8.02 3.05
N VAL A 67 -4.63 8.76 2.12
CA VAL A 67 -3.83 9.95 2.41
C VAL A 67 -4.58 11.17 1.88
N LYS A 68 -5.11 11.98 2.79
CA LYS A 68 -5.81 13.22 2.45
C LYS A 68 -4.80 14.36 2.37
N GLY A 69 -4.75 15.00 1.21
CA GLY A 69 -4.04 16.25 0.97
C GLY A 69 -4.96 17.45 1.18
N ARG A 70 -4.47 18.63 0.78
CA ARG A 70 -5.26 19.87 0.84
C ARG A 70 -6.42 19.86 -0.17
N THR A 71 -6.20 19.33 -1.37
CA THR A 71 -7.15 19.40 -2.50
C THR A 71 -7.56 18.05 -3.05
N ASP A 72 -6.88 16.97 -2.65
CA ASP A 72 -7.01 15.64 -3.21
C ASP A 72 -6.94 14.57 -2.11
N VAL A 73 -7.45 13.38 -2.44
CA VAL A 73 -7.27 12.17 -1.66
C VAL A 73 -6.58 11.16 -2.55
N TRP A 74 -5.49 10.61 -2.04
CA TRP A 74 -4.74 9.53 -2.67
C TRP A 74 -4.88 8.27 -1.86
N GLN A 75 -4.78 7.13 -2.54
CA GLN A 75 -4.87 5.82 -1.91
C GLN A 75 -3.77 4.91 -2.39
N PHE A 76 -3.29 4.09 -1.47
CA PHE A 76 -2.44 2.95 -1.75
C PHE A 76 -2.88 1.78 -0.88
N ARG A 77 -2.57 0.56 -1.29
CA ARG A 77 -2.82 -0.64 -0.49
C ARG A 77 -1.53 -1.41 -0.31
N VAL A 78 -1.41 -2.05 0.85
CA VAL A 78 -0.31 -2.94 1.20
C VAL A 78 -0.91 -4.31 1.41
N THR A 79 -0.58 -5.24 0.53
CA THR A 79 -1.14 -6.60 0.51
C THR A 79 -0.07 -7.60 0.91
N VAL A 80 -0.43 -8.55 1.75
CA VAL A 80 0.40 -9.69 2.14
C VAL A 80 -0.08 -10.93 1.38
N GLY A 81 0.81 -11.62 0.70
CA GLY A 81 0.48 -12.82 -0.07
C GLY A 81 1.49 -13.94 0.13
N GLU A 82 1.02 -15.18 0.08
CA GLU A 82 1.90 -16.35 0.01
C GLU A 82 2.28 -16.62 -1.45
N GLN A 83 3.56 -16.90 -1.70
CA GLN A 83 4.00 -17.35 -3.02
C GLN A 83 3.48 -18.77 -3.28
N ALA A 84 2.51 -18.89 -4.17
CA ALA A 84 1.90 -20.17 -4.56
C ALA A 84 2.60 -20.87 -5.73
N GLY A 85 3.55 -20.21 -6.40
CA GLY A 85 4.28 -20.72 -7.56
C GLY A 85 5.20 -19.66 -8.16
N GLY A 86 6.04 -20.06 -9.11
CA GLY A 86 6.99 -19.21 -9.83
C GLY A 86 7.66 -19.97 -10.96
#